data_AF-A0A8B8NJY6-F1
#
_entry.id   AF-A0A8B8NJY6-F1
#
_cell.length_a   1.000
_cell.length_b   1.000
_cell.length_c   1.000
_cell.angle_alpha   90.00
_cell.angle_beta   90.00
_cell.angle_gamma   90.00
#
_symmetry.space_group_name_H-M   'P 1'
#
loop_
_entity.id
_entity.type
_entity.pdbx_description
1 polymer ?
#
loop_
_entity_poly.entity_id
_entity_poly.type
_entity_poly.pdbx_seq_one_letter_code
_entity_poly.pdbx_strand_id
1 'polypeptide(L)'
;MSTGKPRDGDLQLVAAAAEKPKSELPPRPPAGGGSTALVEYAAPLLQEEEEDLEVKLRRIIENVPVRVSNTSGSSAGSGSGDFHQYRQMRRKEQDRLVRMDVDYQKRKEMAEFMMRREERLKAAEERTAKKRLKRQKKKQRKKEKKIKPSSGGGEHSKGESTDDEEGDSDNGEEAAS
;
A
#
# COMPACT_ATOMS: atom_id res chain seq x y z
N MET A 1 35.87 11.58 -51.17
CA MET A 1 36.21 12.90 -50.59
C MET A 1 36.24 12.78 -49.07
N SER A 2 37.20 13.42 -48.45
CA SER A 2 37.76 13.14 -47.12
C SER A 2 37.31 14.15 -46.05
N THR A 3 37.41 13.74 -44.78
CA THR A 3 37.36 14.52 -43.51
C THR A 3 35.97 15.03 -43.08
N GLY A 4 35.58 15.07 -41.80
CA GLY A 4 36.29 14.95 -40.52
C GLY A 4 35.29 15.27 -39.38
N LYS A 5 35.69 14.94 -38.14
CA LYS A 5 34.89 14.93 -36.90
C LYS A 5 34.81 16.35 -36.24
N PRO A 6 34.44 16.45 -34.95
CA PRO A 6 33.37 17.27 -34.37
C PRO A 6 33.76 18.75 -34.13
N ARG A 7 32.80 19.59 -33.72
CA ARG A 7 33.10 20.96 -33.27
C ARG A 7 33.32 21.00 -31.75
N ASP A 8 34.60 21.05 -31.35
CA ASP A 8 35.05 21.77 -30.15
C ASP A 8 34.69 23.26 -30.32
N GLY A 9 34.18 23.96 -29.31
CA GLY A 9 34.96 24.48 -28.19
C GLY A 9 35.47 25.88 -28.56
N ASP A 10 34.92 26.93 -27.94
CA ASP A 10 35.59 28.21 -27.65
C ASP A 10 34.56 29.31 -27.35
N LEU A 11 34.38 29.68 -26.08
CA LEU A 11 34.15 31.08 -25.72
C LEU A 11 34.85 31.38 -24.40
N GLN A 12 35.69 32.41 -24.48
CA GLN A 12 36.79 32.74 -23.61
C GLN A 12 36.34 33.46 -22.33
N LEU A 13 37.05 33.16 -21.24
CA LEU A 13 37.10 33.94 -20.01
C LEU A 13 37.93 35.21 -20.24
N VAL A 14 37.38 36.38 -19.90
CA VAL A 14 38.17 37.56 -19.55
C VAL A 14 37.60 38.16 -18.27
N ALA A 15 38.38 38.08 -17.20
CA ALA A 15 38.19 38.79 -15.95
C ALA A 15 39.14 40.00 -15.90
N ALA A 16 38.63 41.14 -15.40
CA ALA A 16 39.28 42.04 -14.43
C ALA A 16 38.83 43.51 -14.61
N ALA A 17 38.19 44.09 -13.60
CA ALA A 17 38.70 45.21 -12.78
C ALA A 17 37.56 45.97 -12.06
N ALA A 18 37.82 46.33 -10.80
CA ALA A 18 36.98 47.05 -9.83
C ALA A 18 36.59 48.47 -10.29
N GLU A 19 35.49 49.09 -9.85
CA GLU A 19 35.29 49.76 -8.54
C GLU A 19 33.77 50.06 -8.33
N LYS A 20 33.31 50.11 -7.06
CA LYS A 20 31.88 50.24 -6.65
C LYS A 20 31.38 51.69 -6.62
N PRO A 21 30.07 51.92 -6.86
CA PRO A 21 29.31 52.87 -6.03
C PRO A 21 28.15 52.19 -5.28
N LYS A 22 28.00 52.56 -4.00
CA LYS A 22 26.93 52.11 -3.11
C LYS A 22 25.62 52.83 -3.48
N SER A 23 24.54 52.09 -3.71
CA SER A 23 23.17 52.60 -3.62
C SER A 23 22.36 51.70 -2.67
N GLU A 24 21.57 52.35 -1.83
CA GLU A 24 21.03 51.83 -0.59
C GLU A 24 19.87 50.86 -0.82
N LEU A 25 19.94 49.66 -0.22
CA LEU A 25 18.83 48.72 -0.14
C LEU A 25 17.84 49.19 0.94
N PRO A 26 16.51 49.10 0.73
CA PRO A 26 15.52 49.53 1.70
C PRO A 26 15.56 48.67 2.99
N PRO A 27 15.16 49.22 4.15
CA PRO A 27 15.26 48.54 5.43
C PRO A 27 14.37 47.30 5.50
N ARG A 28 14.95 46.20 6.01
CA ARG A 28 14.26 44.93 6.29
C ARG A 28 13.15 45.16 7.32
N PRO A 29 11.92 44.64 7.10
CA PRO A 29 10.84 44.78 8.08
C PRO A 29 11.20 44.06 9.39
N PRO A 30 10.69 44.55 10.55
CA PRO A 30 10.94 43.91 11.84
C PRO A 30 10.42 42.48 11.84
N ALA A 31 11.10 41.61 12.60
CA ALA A 31 10.69 40.22 12.85
C ALA A 31 9.37 40.18 13.62
N GLY A 32 8.26 40.50 12.93
CA GLY A 32 6.90 40.20 13.34
C GLY A 32 6.59 38.77 12.96
N GLY A 33 6.14 37.99 13.94
CA GLY A 33 5.91 36.55 13.84
C GLY A 33 5.31 36.15 12.50
N GLY A 34 6.04 35.31 11.77
CA GLY A 34 5.50 34.67 10.58
C GLY A 34 4.18 34.03 10.96
N SER A 35 3.09 34.41 10.30
CA SER A 35 1.85 33.67 10.38
C SER A 35 2.12 32.29 9.77
N THR A 36 2.62 31.38 10.59
CA THR A 36 2.62 29.94 10.34
C THR A 36 1.24 29.38 10.63
N ALA A 37 0.19 30.11 10.22
CA ALA A 37 -1.14 29.55 10.11
C ALA A 37 -1.10 28.64 8.88
N LEU A 38 -0.61 27.41 9.08
CA LEU A 38 -1.03 26.28 8.26
C LEU A 38 -2.55 26.25 8.39
N VAL A 39 -3.23 26.91 7.45
CA VAL A 39 -4.64 26.64 7.21
C VAL A 39 -4.63 25.20 6.70
N GLU A 40 -4.86 24.26 7.62
CA GLU A 40 -5.21 22.89 7.27
C GLU A 40 -6.48 23.01 6.41
N TYR A 41 -6.28 23.03 5.10
CA TYR A 41 -7.37 22.73 4.18
C TYR A 41 -7.67 21.25 4.35
N ALA A 42 -8.50 20.94 5.33
CA ALA A 42 -9.18 19.66 5.40
C ALA A 42 -10.09 19.61 4.18
N ALA A 43 -9.63 18.93 3.13
CA ALA A 43 -10.45 18.65 1.97
C ALA A 43 -11.75 18.00 2.46
N PRO A 44 -12.92 18.53 2.06
CA PRO A 44 -14.19 18.02 2.56
C PRO A 44 -14.29 16.52 2.22
N LEU A 45 -14.47 15.69 3.25
CA LEU A 45 -14.70 14.26 3.16
C LEU A 45 -16.09 14.02 2.55
N LEU A 46 -16.23 14.22 1.24
CA LEU A 46 -17.48 13.99 0.51
C LEU A 46 -17.62 12.55 -0.01
N GLN A 47 -16.61 11.70 0.22
CA GLN A 47 -16.57 10.39 -0.43
C GLN A 47 -17.36 9.31 0.31
N GLU A 48 -17.42 9.33 1.64
CA GLU A 48 -18.07 8.25 2.40
C GLU A 48 -19.62 8.33 2.35
N GLU A 49 -20.18 9.55 2.44
CA GLU A 49 -21.65 9.73 2.42
C GLU A 49 -22.24 9.56 1.00
N GLU A 50 -21.50 9.93 -0.05
CA GLU A 50 -21.91 9.70 -1.44
C GLU A 50 -21.91 8.21 -1.78
N GLU A 51 -20.89 7.47 -1.32
CA GLU A 51 -20.84 6.01 -1.44
C GLU A 51 -22.02 5.33 -0.73
N ASP A 52 -22.40 5.80 0.46
CA ASP A 52 -23.56 5.29 1.20
C ASP A 52 -24.89 5.51 0.46
N LEU A 53 -25.07 6.69 -0.16
CA LEU A 53 -26.24 6.99 -0.96
C LEU A 53 -26.30 6.14 -2.23
N GLU A 54 -25.18 5.96 -2.92
CA GLU A 54 -25.11 5.06 -4.07
C GLU A 54 -25.42 3.62 -3.69
N VAL A 55 -24.86 3.11 -2.60
CA VAL A 55 -25.11 1.76 -2.09
C VAL A 55 -26.59 1.58 -1.73
N LYS A 56 -27.20 2.58 -1.08
CA LYS A 56 -28.62 2.56 -0.72
C LYS A 56 -29.52 2.61 -1.95
N LEU A 57 -29.22 3.46 -2.93
CA LEU A 57 -29.95 3.53 -4.19
C LEU A 57 -29.83 2.23 -4.98
N ARG A 58 -28.64 1.62 -5.04
CA ARG A 58 -28.44 0.28 -5.63
C ARG A 58 -29.31 -0.76 -4.95
N ARG A 59 -29.27 -0.80 -3.61
CA ARG A 59 -30.10 -1.72 -2.82
C ARG A 59 -31.59 -1.54 -3.09
N ILE A 60 -32.04 -0.30 -3.21
CA ILE A 60 -33.44 0.01 -3.52
C ILE A 60 -33.80 -0.46 -4.93
N ILE A 61 -32.99 -0.12 -5.94
CA ILE A 61 -33.25 -0.48 -7.34
C ILE A 61 -33.30 -1.99 -7.55
N GLU A 62 -32.47 -2.75 -6.82
CA GLU A 62 -32.35 -4.20 -6.97
C GLU A 62 -33.35 -4.99 -6.12
N ASN A 63 -33.62 -4.55 -4.88
CA ASN A 63 -34.37 -5.36 -3.91
C ASN A 63 -35.78 -4.86 -3.64
N VAL A 64 -36.13 -3.62 -4.02
CA VAL A 64 -37.47 -3.10 -3.81
C VAL A 64 -38.34 -3.44 -5.01
N PRO A 65 -39.48 -4.15 -4.83
CA PRO A 65 -40.40 -4.44 -5.91
C PRO A 65 -40.94 -3.15 -6.54
N VAL A 66 -40.67 -2.96 -7.83
CA VAL A 66 -41.19 -1.82 -8.60
C VAL A 66 -42.57 -2.19 -9.15
N ARG A 67 -43.61 -1.49 -8.72
CA ARG A 67 -44.95 -1.61 -9.34
C ARG A 67 -44.95 -0.82 -10.64
N VAL A 68 -45.20 -1.51 -11.76
CA VAL A 68 -45.35 -0.87 -13.08
C VAL A 68 -46.83 -0.63 -13.34
N SER A 69 -47.22 0.61 -13.57
CA SER A 69 -48.62 1.01 -13.83
C SER A 69 -49.00 0.96 -15.31
N ASN A 70 -48.03 0.87 -16.22
CA ASN A 70 -48.20 1.09 -17.65
C ASN A 70 -48.08 -0.23 -18.45
N THR A 71 -48.55 -1.35 -17.90
CA THR A 71 -48.44 -2.67 -18.55
C THR A 71 -49.70 -2.98 -19.34
N SER A 72 -49.53 -3.18 -20.65
CA SER A 72 -50.56 -3.74 -21.53
C SER A 72 -50.88 -5.19 -21.14
N GLY A 73 -52.08 -5.65 -21.47
CA GLY A 73 -52.53 -7.02 -21.17
C GLY A 73 -51.63 -8.09 -21.82
N SER A 74 -51.57 -9.29 -21.24
CA SER A 74 -50.63 -10.35 -21.65
C SER A 74 -50.83 -10.86 -23.09
N SER A 75 -52.03 -10.69 -23.65
CA SER A 75 -52.37 -11.05 -25.04
C SER A 75 -52.38 -9.85 -25.99
N ALA A 76 -52.04 -8.65 -25.51
CA ALA A 76 -51.94 -7.48 -26.37
C ALA A 76 -50.73 -7.62 -27.30
N GLY A 77 -50.88 -7.18 -28.55
CA GLY A 77 -49.77 -7.13 -29.49
C GLY A 77 -48.71 -6.10 -29.10
N SER A 78 -47.56 -6.14 -29.77
CA SER A 78 -46.46 -5.19 -29.52
C SER A 78 -46.89 -3.77 -29.92
N GLY A 79 -46.85 -2.84 -28.95
CA GLY A 79 -47.03 -1.42 -29.19
C GLY A 79 -45.77 -0.77 -29.79
N SER A 80 -45.91 0.44 -30.35
CA SER A 80 -44.79 1.21 -30.91
C SER A 80 -43.73 1.61 -29.86
N GLY A 81 -44.11 1.66 -28.58
CA GLY A 81 -43.21 1.98 -27.47
C GLY A 81 -42.46 0.79 -26.87
N ASP A 82 -42.87 -0.45 -27.18
CA ASP A 82 -42.36 -1.65 -26.51
C ASP A 82 -40.89 -1.92 -26.85
N PHE A 83 -40.48 -1.59 -28.08
CA PHE A 83 -39.09 -1.66 -28.50
C PHE A 83 -38.17 -0.80 -27.62
N HIS A 84 -38.60 0.44 -27.32
CA HIS A 84 -37.81 1.33 -26.49
C HIS A 84 -37.78 0.87 -25.03
N GLN A 85 -38.90 0.37 -24.50
CA GLN A 85 -38.94 -0.22 -23.16
C GLN A 85 -37.97 -1.39 -23.04
N TYR A 86 -38.00 -2.32 -23.99
CA TYR A 86 -37.07 -3.45 -24.05
C TYR A 86 -35.61 -2.99 -24.09
N ARG A 87 -35.29 -2.01 -24.95
CA ARG A 87 -33.92 -1.48 -25.07
C ARG A 87 -33.42 -0.90 -23.74
N GLN A 88 -34.24 -0.12 -23.03
CA GLN A 88 -33.85 0.45 -21.74
C GLN A 88 -33.70 -0.64 -20.66
N MET A 89 -34.62 -1.60 -20.62
CA MET A 89 -34.54 -2.72 -19.69
C MET A 89 -33.31 -3.59 -19.92
N ARG A 90 -32.99 -3.91 -21.19
CA ARG A 90 -31.79 -4.68 -21.55
C ARG A 90 -30.52 -3.96 -21.12
N ARG A 91 -30.41 -2.64 -21.35
CA ARG A 91 -29.25 -1.86 -20.90
C ARG A 91 -29.12 -1.87 -19.38
N LYS A 92 -30.22 -1.61 -18.67
CA LYS A 92 -30.25 -1.64 -17.20
C LYS A 92 -29.80 -3.00 -16.66
N GLU A 93 -30.22 -4.10 -17.30
CA GLU A 93 -29.83 -5.45 -16.93
C GLU A 93 -28.35 -5.73 -17.21
N GLN A 94 -27.85 -5.35 -18.39
CA GLN A 94 -26.42 -5.48 -18.73
C GLN A 94 -25.55 -4.71 -17.75
N ASP A 95 -25.91 -3.46 -17.44
CA ASP A 95 -25.20 -2.65 -16.46
C ASP A 95 -25.22 -3.30 -15.07
N ARG A 96 -26.34 -3.94 -14.68
CA ARG A 96 -26.42 -4.68 -13.41
C ARG A 96 -25.42 -5.85 -13.40
N LEU A 97 -25.40 -6.66 -14.45
CA LEU A 97 -24.49 -7.81 -14.56
C LEU A 97 -23.03 -7.39 -14.53
N VAL A 98 -22.66 -6.38 -15.33
CA VAL A 98 -21.29 -5.86 -15.37
C VAL A 98 -20.84 -5.35 -14.00
N ARG A 99 -21.71 -4.64 -13.25
CA ARG A 99 -21.38 -4.19 -11.89
C ARG A 99 -21.18 -5.36 -10.93
N MET A 100 -22.05 -6.36 -10.97
CA MET A 100 -21.91 -7.57 -10.14
C MET A 100 -20.58 -8.29 -10.40
N ASP A 101 -20.17 -8.41 -11.67
CA ASP A 101 -18.90 -9.02 -12.05
C ASP A 101 -17.69 -8.22 -11.54
N VAL A 102 -17.72 -6.89 -11.68
CA VAL A 102 -16.67 -5.99 -11.17
C VAL A 102 -16.54 -6.09 -9.65
N ASP A 103 -17.66 -6.08 -8.92
CA ASP A 103 -17.65 -6.19 -7.46
C ASP A 103 -17.13 -7.56 -7.00
N TYR A 104 -17.48 -8.63 -7.73
CA TYR A 104 -16.95 -9.96 -7.48
C TYR A 104 -15.43 -10.04 -7.69
N GLN A 105 -14.92 -9.49 -8.80
CA GLN A 105 -13.49 -9.46 -9.08
C GLN A 105 -12.72 -8.68 -8.01
N LYS A 106 -13.21 -7.49 -7.63
CA LYS A 106 -12.61 -6.70 -6.53
C LYS A 106 -12.54 -7.47 -5.22
N ARG A 107 -13.64 -8.13 -4.82
CA ARG A 107 -13.66 -8.93 -3.58
C ARG A 107 -12.68 -10.10 -3.65
N LYS A 108 -12.59 -10.76 -4.80
CA LYS A 108 -11.66 -11.85 -5.04
C LYS A 108 -10.20 -11.38 -4.92
N GLU A 109 -9.84 -10.29 -5.60
CA GLU A 109 -8.50 -9.72 -5.56
C GLU A 109 -8.10 -9.27 -4.15
N MET A 110 -9.02 -8.62 -3.43
CA MET A 110 -8.80 -8.21 -2.04
C MET A 110 -8.59 -9.42 -1.13
N ALA A 111 -9.40 -10.48 -1.26
CA ALA A 111 -9.23 -11.70 -0.48
C ALA A 111 -7.89 -12.37 -0.77
N GLU A 112 -7.50 -12.51 -2.04
CA GLU A 112 -6.20 -13.05 -2.43
C GLU A 112 -5.03 -12.22 -1.89
N PHE A 113 -5.14 -10.88 -1.95
CA PHE A 113 -4.13 -9.99 -1.40
C PHE A 113 -3.98 -10.13 0.12
N MET A 114 -5.11 -10.19 0.85
CA MET A 114 -5.11 -10.38 2.29
C MET A 114 -4.48 -11.72 2.67
N MET A 115 -4.85 -12.80 1.99
CA MET A 115 -4.25 -14.13 2.20
C MET A 115 -2.73 -14.11 1.98
N ARG A 116 -2.26 -13.58 0.85
CA ARG A 116 -0.81 -13.46 0.57
C ARG A 116 -0.08 -12.59 1.60
N ARG A 117 -0.73 -11.54 2.11
CA ARG A 117 -0.15 -10.66 3.14
C ARG A 117 -0.05 -11.39 4.48
N GLU A 118 -1.10 -12.09 4.88
CA GLU A 118 -1.12 -12.87 6.12
C GLU A 118 -0.10 -13.99 6.10
N GLU A 119 0.07 -14.69 4.97
CA GLU A 119 1.10 -15.73 4.80
C GLU A 119 2.50 -15.17 5.00
N ARG A 120 2.82 -14.03 4.39
CA ARG A 120 4.12 -13.36 4.58
C ARG A 120 4.34 -12.93 6.03
N LEU A 121 3.32 -12.39 6.68
CA LEU A 121 3.39 -12.00 8.10
C LEU A 121 3.59 -13.22 9.00
N LYS A 122 2.81 -14.29 8.80
CA LYS A 122 2.96 -15.56 9.54
C LYS A 122 4.36 -16.15 9.37
N ALA A 123 4.90 -16.17 8.15
CA ALA A 123 6.27 -16.65 7.91
C ALA A 123 7.33 -15.81 8.63
N ALA A 124 7.17 -14.48 8.67
CA ALA A 124 8.06 -13.59 9.43
C ALA A 124 7.92 -13.80 10.94
N GLU A 125 6.70 -13.96 11.45
CA GLU A 125 6.41 -14.26 12.85
C GLU A 125 6.99 -15.61 13.27
N GLU A 126 6.88 -16.65 12.45
CA GLU A 126 7.49 -17.96 12.73
C GLU A 126 9.01 -17.88 12.79
N ARG A 127 9.65 -17.18 11.84
CA ARG A 127 11.11 -16.97 11.84
C ARG A 127 11.55 -16.22 13.10
N THR A 128 10.84 -15.17 13.47
CA THR A 128 11.16 -14.37 14.67
C THR A 128 10.85 -15.11 15.96
N ALA A 129 9.78 -15.91 16.03
CA ALA A 129 9.43 -16.77 17.15
C ALA A 129 10.48 -17.86 17.38
N LYS A 130 10.90 -18.58 16.33
CA LYS A 130 12.00 -19.57 16.41
C LYS A 130 13.28 -18.93 16.97
N LYS A 131 13.69 -17.76 16.44
CA LYS A 131 14.87 -17.03 16.93
C LYS A 131 14.69 -16.56 18.39
N ARG A 132 13.50 -16.09 18.76
CA ARG A 132 13.16 -15.68 20.13
C ARG A 132 13.23 -16.85 21.11
N LEU A 133 12.68 -18.02 20.76
CA LEU A 133 12.74 -19.24 21.56
C LEU A 133 14.19 -19.71 21.77
N LYS A 134 15.02 -19.73 20.71
CA LYS A 134 16.46 -20.04 20.82
C LYS A 134 17.17 -19.10 21.82
N ARG A 135 16.91 -17.79 21.74
CA ARG A 135 17.46 -16.78 22.67
C ARG A 135 16.97 -16.98 24.11
N GLN A 136 15.68 -17.30 24.31
CA GLN A 136 15.12 -17.56 25.63
C GLN A 136 15.74 -18.81 26.27
N LYS A 137 15.90 -19.92 25.53
CA LYS A 137 16.57 -21.14 26.00
C LYS A 137 18.03 -20.87 26.40
N LYS A 138 18.78 -20.08 25.60
CA LYS A 138 20.15 -19.65 25.94
C LYS A 138 20.17 -18.78 27.20
N LYS A 139 19.19 -17.87 27.38
CA LYS A 139 19.06 -17.03 28.59
C LYS A 139 18.74 -17.87 29.83
N GLN A 140 17.86 -18.86 29.73
CA GLN A 140 17.52 -19.79 30.82
C GLN A 140 18.74 -20.62 31.23
N ARG A 141 19.43 -21.27 30.28
CA ARG A 141 20.68 -22.02 30.55
C ARG A 141 21.75 -21.16 31.24
N LYS A 142 21.92 -19.90 30.83
CA LYS A 142 22.85 -18.95 31.48
C LYS A 142 22.42 -18.60 32.91
N LYS A 143 21.11 -18.41 33.16
CA LYS A 143 20.58 -18.16 34.51
C LYS A 143 20.78 -19.38 35.41
N GLU A 144 20.48 -20.57 34.93
CA GLU A 144 20.69 -21.82 35.69
C GLU A 144 22.16 -22.01 36.07
N LYS A 145 23.11 -21.77 35.14
CA LYS A 145 24.55 -21.80 35.44
C LYS A 145 24.99 -20.76 36.48
N LYS A 146 24.32 -19.59 36.54
CA LYS A 146 24.59 -18.53 37.54
C LYS A 146 23.96 -18.80 38.91
N ILE A 147 22.90 -19.61 38.98
CA ILE A 147 22.23 -20.00 40.24
C ILE A 147 22.85 -21.28 40.83
N LYS A 148 23.43 -22.15 40.00
CA LYS A 148 24.14 -23.37 40.43
C LYS A 148 25.63 -23.25 40.85
N PRO A 149 26.33 -22.10 40.91
CA PRO A 149 27.77 -22.09 41.20
C PRO A 149 28.10 -22.18 42.70
N SER A 150 27.24 -22.75 43.54
CA SER A 150 27.47 -22.83 44.99
C SER A 150 27.21 -24.19 45.66
N SER A 151 27.05 -25.30 44.92
CA SER A 151 27.08 -26.63 45.54
C SER A 151 27.97 -27.63 44.78
N GLY A 152 29.17 -27.87 45.32
CA GLY A 152 30.00 -29.03 44.99
C GLY A 152 31.25 -28.70 44.19
N GLY A 153 32.38 -28.54 44.88
CA GLY A 153 33.71 -28.51 44.27
C GLY A 153 34.18 -29.89 43.79
N GLY A 154 35.18 -29.91 42.91
CA GLY A 154 35.95 -31.10 42.56
C GLY A 154 36.08 -31.36 41.06
N GLU A 155 37.17 -30.86 40.49
CA GLU A 155 38.04 -31.44 39.45
C GLU A 155 37.46 -32.12 38.18
N HIS A 156 38.00 -31.64 37.05
CA HIS A 156 38.19 -32.34 35.78
C HIS A 156 37.01 -33.12 35.18
N SER A 157 36.26 -32.44 34.30
CA SER A 157 35.77 -33.08 33.09
C SER A 157 35.84 -32.10 31.92
N LYS A 158 36.91 -32.25 31.13
CA LYS A 158 37.04 -31.82 29.74
C LYS A 158 36.00 -32.60 28.92
N GLY A 159 34.72 -32.31 29.14
CA GLY A 159 33.59 -32.84 28.38
C GLY A 159 33.27 -31.83 27.30
N GLU A 160 33.91 -32.02 26.15
CA GLU A 160 33.34 -31.84 24.83
C GLU A 160 31.96 -31.18 24.82
N SER A 161 31.94 -29.86 24.95
CA SER A 161 30.81 -29.07 24.48
C SER A 161 31.00 -29.02 22.98
N THR A 162 30.51 -30.06 22.30
CA THR A 162 30.16 -29.98 20.89
C THR A 162 29.31 -28.73 20.74
N ASP A 163 30.00 -27.67 20.33
CA ASP A 163 29.43 -26.47 19.77
C ASP A 163 28.80 -26.97 18.47
N ASP A 164 27.55 -27.39 18.59
CA ASP A 164 26.66 -27.80 17.53
C ASP A 164 26.38 -26.54 16.69
N GLU A 165 27.42 -26.11 15.97
CA GLU A 165 27.41 -25.27 14.78
C GLU A 165 26.71 -26.08 13.68
N GLU A 166 25.42 -26.33 13.88
CA GLU A 166 24.55 -26.83 12.83
C GLU A 166 24.29 -25.66 11.89
N GLY A 167 24.97 -25.76 10.74
CA GLY A 167 25.13 -24.74 9.72
C GLY A 167 23.83 -24.04 9.36
N ASP A 168 23.88 -22.72 9.49
CA ASP A 168 23.01 -21.81 8.76
C ASP A 168 23.45 -21.87 7.28
N SER A 169 23.04 -22.92 6.58
CA SER A 169 23.00 -22.91 5.12
C SER A 169 21.86 -21.97 4.74
N ASP A 170 22.20 -20.68 4.69
CA ASP A 170 21.44 -19.64 4.00
C ASP A 170 21.42 -19.99 2.51
N ASN A 171 20.60 -20.97 2.13
CA ASN A 171 20.21 -21.16 0.74
C ASN A 171 19.23 -20.03 0.44
N GLY A 172 19.80 -18.88 0.04
CA GLY A 172 19.09 -17.79 -0.58
C GLY A 172 18.47 -18.27 -1.88
N GLU A 173 17.28 -18.86 -1.80
CA GLU A 173 16.39 -18.97 -2.96
C GLU A 173 15.92 -17.55 -3.33
N GLU A 174 16.66 -16.96 -4.27
CA GLU A 174 16.14 -16.29 -5.45
C GLU A 174 14.64 -16.58 -5.67
N ALA A 175 13.78 -15.62 -5.31
CA ALA A 175 12.49 -15.46 -5.97
C ALA A 175 12.67 -14.39 -7.05
N ALA A 176 13.28 -14.81 -8.16
CA ALA A 176 13.15 -14.14 -9.44
C ALA A 176 11.84 -14.60 -10.11
N SER A 177 11.16 -13.62 -10.73
CA SER A 177 9.92 -13.69 -11.54
C SER A 177 8.59 -13.66 -10.80
#